data_AF-A0A9D4C4Z8-F1
#
_entry.id   AF-A0A9D4C4Z8-F1
#
_cell.length_a   1.000
_cell.length_b   1.000
_cell.length_c   1.000
_cell.angle_alpha   90.00
_cell.angle_beta   90.00
_cell.angle_gamma   90.00
#
_symmetry.space_group_name_H-M   'P 1'
#
loop_
_entity.id
_entity.type
_entity.pdbx_description
1 polymer ?
#
loop_
_entity_poly.entity_id
_entity_poly.type
_entity_poly.pdbx_seq_one_letter_code
_entity_poly.pdbx_strand_id
1 'polypeptide(L)'
;MILLITNYNDPTLFTVFKCAVSPSGDKIFITNSSHSKVLTLARDGTVLQTFTDPDLQHPRCIHVTALGQVLVCGVSSSTIIQLDGEGKKKLATLATKRDGLNHPLSVFYNRSTASFIVGQRFCNNILVLRVK
;
A
#
# COMPACT_ATOMS: atom_id res chain seq x y z
N MET A 1 6.68 18.09 21.37
CA MET A 1 6.33 16.79 20.77
C MET A 1 6.86 15.71 21.69
N ILE A 2 6.00 14.91 22.29
CA ILE A 2 6.38 13.75 23.11
C ILE A 2 6.14 12.51 22.26
N LEU A 3 7.11 11.60 22.16
CA LEU A 3 6.97 10.34 21.45
C LEU A 3 6.34 9.31 22.40
N LEU A 4 5.13 8.85 22.07
CA LEU A 4 4.52 7.70 22.73
C LEU A 4 4.81 6.45 21.88
N ILE A 5 5.43 5.45 22.49
CA ILE A 5 5.78 4.19 21.83
C ILE A 5 4.75 3.13 22.25
N THR A 6 3.98 2.64 21.29
CA THR A 6 3.02 1.54 21.47
C THR A 6 3.38 0.40 20.52
N ASN A 7 3.54 -0.81 21.03
CA ASN A 7 3.77 -2.01 20.21
C ASN A 7 2.46 -2.75 19.98
N TYR A 8 2.13 -3.02 18.71
CA TYR A 8 0.97 -3.83 18.33
C TYR A 8 1.43 -5.26 18.04
N ASN A 9 1.18 -6.16 18.99
CA ASN A 9 1.58 -7.56 18.90
C ASN A 9 0.40 -8.41 18.44
N ASP A 10 0.40 -8.82 17.17
CA ASP A 10 -0.46 -9.89 16.68
C ASP A 10 0.45 -10.99 16.12
N PRO A 11 0.46 -12.19 16.73
CA PRO A 11 1.37 -13.27 16.35
C PRO A 11 1.12 -13.79 14.92
N THR A 12 0.01 -13.43 14.29
CA THR A 12 -0.30 -13.75 12.89
C THR A 12 0.29 -12.74 11.89
N LEU A 13 0.85 -11.62 12.38
CA LEU A 13 1.53 -10.59 11.59
C LEU A 13 3.01 -10.92 11.38
N PHE A 14 3.29 -12.08 10.79
CA PHE A 14 4.67 -12.56 10.61
C PHE A 14 5.58 -11.65 9.78
N THR A 15 5.03 -10.74 8.95
CA THR A 15 5.84 -9.81 8.14
C THR A 15 5.12 -8.49 7.84
N VAL A 16 5.18 -7.51 8.75
CA VAL A 16 4.76 -6.14 8.45
C VAL A 16 5.94 -5.40 7.82
N PHE A 17 5.85 -5.10 6.51
CA PHE A 17 6.92 -4.38 5.80
C PHE A 17 6.75 -2.87 5.84
N LYS A 18 5.52 -2.38 5.72
CA LYS A 18 5.23 -0.96 5.61
C LYS A 18 3.85 -0.64 6.14
N CYS A 19 3.70 0.57 6.67
CA CYS A 19 2.45 1.12 7.14
C CYS A 19 2.17 2.48 6.49
N ALA A 20 0.90 2.86 6.45
CA ALA A 20 0.43 4.20 6.13
C ALA A 20 -0.74 4.56 7.04
N VAL A 21 -1.04 5.85 7.18
CA VAL A 21 -2.09 6.35 8.07
C VAL A 21 -3.11 7.13 7.25
N SER A 22 -4.40 7.01 7.58
CA SER A 22 -5.46 7.83 6.97
C SER A 22 -5.22 9.32 7.22
N PRO A 23 -5.72 10.23 6.38
CA PRO A 23 -5.59 11.67 6.61
C PRO A 23 -6.17 12.13 7.96
N SER A 24 -7.23 11.47 8.42
CA SER A 24 -7.87 11.69 9.73
C SER A 24 -7.10 11.11 10.91
N GLY A 25 -6.12 10.23 10.68
CA GLY A 25 -5.34 9.58 11.75
C GLY A 25 -6.07 8.45 12.50
N ASP A 26 -7.28 8.11 12.09
CA ASP A 26 -8.12 7.08 12.73
C ASP A 26 -7.76 5.64 12.32
N LYS A 27 -7.11 5.48 11.17
CA LYS A 27 -6.80 4.17 10.57
C LYS A 27 -5.33 4.04 10.23
N ILE A 28 -4.81 2.84 10.46
CA ILE A 28 -3.46 2.42 10.08
C ILE A 28 -3.61 1.28 9.07
N PHE A 29 -2.99 1.42 7.91
CA PHE A 29 -2.95 0.38 6.89
C PHE A 29 -1.59 -0.29 6.90
N ILE A 30 -1.54 -1.62 6.93
CA ILE A 30 -0.30 -2.38 6.93
C ILE A 30 -0.29 -3.43 5.82
N THR A 31 0.86 -3.60 5.17
CA THR A 31 1.09 -4.71 4.23
C THR A 31 1.66 -5.91 4.94
N ASN A 32 1.02 -7.06 4.84
CA ASN A 32 1.54 -8.34 5.32
C ASN A 32 2.03 -9.16 4.12
N SER A 33 3.34 -9.07 3.86
CA SER A 33 3.93 -9.62 2.63
C SER A 33 3.80 -11.14 2.53
N SER A 34 4.09 -11.89 3.60
CA SER A 34 4.09 -13.36 3.58
C SER A 34 2.70 -13.97 3.41
N HIS A 35 1.64 -13.20 3.67
CA HIS A 35 0.25 -13.66 3.57
C HIS A 35 -0.55 -12.95 2.46
N SER A 36 0.12 -12.21 1.55
CA SER A 36 -0.53 -11.53 0.42
C SER A 36 -1.78 -10.73 0.80
N LYS A 37 -1.72 -10.00 1.92
CA LYS A 37 -2.87 -9.26 2.47
C LYS A 37 -2.50 -7.85 2.91
N VAL A 38 -3.51 -6.99 2.95
CA VAL A 38 -3.48 -5.67 3.60
C VAL A 38 -4.41 -5.73 4.80
N LEU A 39 -4.01 -5.13 5.90
CA LEU A 39 -4.86 -4.99 7.07
C LEU A 39 -5.11 -3.52 7.33
N THR A 40 -6.35 -3.21 7.69
CA THR A 40 -6.73 -1.91 8.25
C THR A 40 -6.89 -2.10 9.75
N LEU A 41 -6.17 -1.30 10.52
CA LEU A 41 -6.24 -1.26 11.96
C LEU A 41 -6.87 0.06 12.41
N ALA A 42 -7.54 0.04 13.55
CA ALA A 42 -7.84 1.24 14.30
C ALA A 42 -6.54 1.85 14.87
N ARG A 43 -6.63 3.09 15.34
CA ARG A 43 -5.51 3.79 16.00
C ARG A 43 -4.88 3.03 17.17
N ASP A 44 -5.65 2.15 17.82
CA ASP A 44 -5.23 1.32 18.96
C ASP A 44 -4.74 -0.08 18.54
N GLY A 45 -4.53 -0.30 17.24
CA GLY A 45 -4.02 -1.55 16.68
C GLY A 45 -5.07 -2.64 16.47
N THR A 46 -6.33 -2.42 16.86
CA THR A 46 -7.40 -3.39 16.61
C THR A 46 -7.59 -3.61 15.12
N VAL A 47 -7.57 -4.86 14.67
CA VAL A 47 -7.83 -5.20 13.26
C VAL A 47 -9.29 -4.92 12.93
N LEU A 48 -9.53 -3.98 12.02
CA LEU A 48 -10.86 -3.62 11.52
C LEU A 48 -11.21 -4.38 10.24
N GLN A 49 -10.23 -4.61 9.37
CA GLN A 49 -10.45 -5.23 8.06
C GLN A 49 -9.22 -5.99 7.59
N THR A 50 -9.45 -7.07 6.84
CA THR A 50 -8.44 -7.78 6.07
C THR A 50 -8.83 -7.77 4.59
N PHE A 51 -7.90 -7.38 3.73
CA PHE A 51 -8.08 -7.36 2.28
C PHE A 51 -7.09 -8.30 1.59
N THR A 52 -7.59 -9.07 0.62
CA THR A 52 -6.83 -9.98 -0.24
C THR A 52 -7.31 -9.83 -1.67
N ASP A 53 -6.39 -9.93 -2.63
CA ASP A 53 -6.71 -9.88 -4.05
C ASP A 53 -5.71 -10.73 -4.84
N PRO A 54 -6.13 -11.45 -5.90
CA PRO A 54 -5.21 -12.20 -6.75
C PRO A 54 -4.09 -11.33 -7.34
N ASP A 55 -4.38 -10.05 -7.63
CA ASP A 55 -3.40 -9.09 -8.15
C ASP A 55 -2.43 -8.57 -7.07
N LEU A 56 -2.56 -8.99 -5.81
CA LEU A 56 -1.75 -8.49 -4.69
C LEU A 56 -0.85 -9.58 -4.10
N GLN A 57 0.25 -9.90 -4.80
CA GLN A 57 1.20 -10.91 -4.33
C GLN A 57 2.44 -10.28 -3.70
N HIS A 58 2.76 -10.69 -2.46
CA HIS A 58 3.85 -10.13 -1.64
C HIS A 58 3.82 -8.60 -1.54
N PRO A 59 2.78 -8.01 -0.93
CA PRO A 59 2.70 -6.56 -0.79
C PRO A 59 3.81 -6.01 0.10
N ARG A 60 4.56 -5.02 -0.39
CA ARG A 60 5.64 -4.35 0.37
C ARG A 60 5.55 -2.83 0.40
N CYS A 61 4.64 -2.26 -0.38
CA CYS A 61 4.47 -0.83 -0.49
C CYS A 61 3.02 -0.46 -0.21
N ILE A 62 2.82 0.63 0.54
CA ILE A 62 1.51 1.23 0.78
C ILE A 62 1.64 2.76 0.89
N HIS A 63 0.67 3.48 0.35
CA HIS A 63 0.57 4.92 0.41
C HIS A 63 -0.90 5.33 0.50
N VAL A 64 -1.21 6.34 1.32
CA VAL A 64 -2.55 6.90 1.41
C VAL A 64 -2.55 8.29 0.77
N THR A 65 -3.44 8.52 -0.19
CA THR A 65 -3.56 9.82 -0.86
C THR A 65 -4.22 10.84 0.06
N ALA A 66 -4.12 12.13 -0.26
CA ALA A 66 -4.80 13.19 0.48
C ALA A 66 -6.34 13.04 0.51
N LEU A 67 -6.92 12.28 -0.42
CA LEU A 67 -8.36 11.96 -0.47
C LEU A 67 -8.71 10.69 0.32
N GLY A 68 -7.74 10.07 0.99
CA GLY A 68 -7.92 8.87 1.79
C GLY A 68 -7.88 7.56 1.00
N GLN A 69 -7.65 7.57 -0.31
CA GLN A 69 -7.53 6.34 -1.10
C GLN A 69 -6.22 5.63 -0.78
N VAL A 70 -6.23 4.30 -0.76
CA VAL A 70 -5.06 3.49 -0.42
C VAL A 70 -4.45 2.90 -1.68
N LEU A 71 -3.18 3.17 -1.93
CA LEU A 71 -2.40 2.60 -3.02
C LEU A 71 -1.49 1.51 -2.46
N VAL A 72 -1.49 0.33 -3.08
CA VAL A 72 -0.70 -0.81 -2.61
C VAL A 72 0.02 -1.45 -3.79
N CYS A 73 1.31 -1.76 -3.61
CA CYS A 73 2.08 -2.49 -4.61
C CYS A 73 2.06 -3.99 -4.32
N GLY A 74 1.77 -4.82 -5.32
CA GLY A 74 2.11 -6.24 -5.31
C GLY A 74 3.49 -6.45 -5.93
N VAL A 75 4.48 -6.86 -5.13
CA VAL A 75 5.86 -7.00 -5.61
C VAL A 75 5.97 -8.15 -6.61
N SER A 76 5.45 -9.33 -6.25
CA SER A 76 5.55 -10.50 -7.11
C SER A 76 4.57 -10.46 -8.27
N SER A 77 3.40 -9.84 -8.09
CA SER A 77 2.44 -9.63 -9.17
C SER A 77 2.82 -8.47 -10.09
N SER A 78 3.77 -7.60 -9.68
CA SER A 78 4.17 -6.39 -10.40
C SER A 78 2.96 -5.51 -10.75
N THR A 79 2.17 -5.19 -9.73
CA THR A 79 0.94 -4.40 -9.84
C THR A 79 0.95 -3.23 -8.86
N ILE A 80 0.17 -2.21 -9.20
CA ILE A 80 -0.31 -1.19 -8.26
C ILE A 80 -1.83 -1.28 -8.26
N ILE A 81 -2.42 -1.52 -7.11
CA ILE A 81 -3.87 -1.51 -6.93
C ILE A 81 -4.28 -0.33 -6.06
N GLN A 82 -5.50 0.14 -6.30
CA GLN A 82 -6.17 1.16 -5.50
C GLN A 82 -7.27 0.50 -4.69
N LEU A 83 -7.29 0.75 -3.39
CA LEU A 83 -8.40 0.41 -2.50
C LEU A 83 -9.19 1.66 -2.13
N ASP A 84 -10.41 1.44 -1.66
CA ASP A 84 -11.19 2.48 -0.97
C ASP A 84 -10.48 2.95 0.32
N GLY A 85 -10.98 4.04 0.90
CA GLY A 85 -10.39 4.62 2.12
C GLY A 85 -10.61 3.80 3.39
N GLU A 86 -11.39 2.72 3.30
CA GLU A 86 -11.56 1.75 4.39
C GLU A 86 -10.59 0.57 4.25
N GLY A 87 -9.88 0.48 3.12
CA GLY A 87 -9.05 -0.68 2.76
C GLY A 87 -9.88 -1.95 2.58
N LYS A 88 -11.18 -1.85 2.27
CA LYS A 88 -12.12 -2.97 2.19
C LYS A 88 -12.29 -3.48 0.78
N LYS A 89 -12.29 -2.59 -0.21
CA LYS A 89 -12.57 -2.95 -1.61
C LYS A 89 -11.50 -2.41 -2.55
N LYS A 90 -11.12 -3.21 -3.53
CA LYS A 90 -10.37 -2.76 -4.70
C LYS A 90 -11.25 -1.89 -5.60
N LEU A 91 -10.80 -0.67 -5.84
CA LEU A 91 -11.40 0.26 -6.77
C LEU A 91 -10.88 0.02 -8.20
N ALA A 92 -9.57 -0.20 -8.34
CA ALA A 92 -8.94 -0.42 -9.64
C ALA A 92 -7.57 -1.13 -9.53
N THR A 93 -7.16 -1.79 -10.60
CA THR A 93 -5.75 -2.05 -10.89
C THR A 93 -5.23 -0.90 -11.73
N LEU A 94 -4.34 -0.09 -11.17
CA LEU A 94 -3.87 1.16 -11.79
C LEU A 94 -2.74 0.95 -12.79
N ALA A 95 -1.90 -0.06 -12.54
CA ALA A 95 -0.78 -0.40 -13.38
C ALA A 95 -0.35 -1.84 -13.15
N THR A 96 0.25 -2.43 -14.18
CA THR A 96 0.72 -3.81 -14.24
C THR A 96 2.11 -3.89 -14.84
N LYS A 97 2.65 -5.10 -14.96
CA LYS A 97 3.90 -5.38 -15.69
C LYS A 97 3.88 -4.85 -17.13
N ARG A 98 2.71 -4.79 -17.79
CA ARG A 98 2.57 -4.26 -19.16
C ARG A 98 2.86 -2.76 -19.24
N ASP A 99 2.69 -2.06 -18.13
CA ASP A 99 2.95 -0.62 -17.98
C ASP A 99 4.40 -0.34 -17.54
N GLY A 100 5.26 -1.36 -17.53
CA GLY A 100 6.67 -1.26 -17.14
C GLY A 100 6.93 -1.51 -15.66
N LEU A 101 5.93 -1.95 -14.88
CA LEU A 101 6.16 -2.33 -13.49
C LEU A 101 7.05 -3.56 -13.37
N ASN A 102 8.05 -3.46 -12.49
CA ASN A 102 8.92 -4.58 -12.14
C ASN A 102 9.28 -4.55 -10.66
N HIS A 103 8.75 -5.48 -9.87
CA HIS A 103 9.01 -5.58 -8.43
C HIS A 103 8.90 -4.23 -7.67
N PRO A 104 7.75 -3.53 -7.73
CA PRO A 104 7.58 -2.21 -7.13
C PRO A 104 7.69 -2.24 -5.59
N LEU A 105 8.55 -1.38 -5.03
CA LEU A 105 8.83 -1.30 -3.58
C LEU A 105 8.30 -0.02 -2.92
N SER A 106 7.97 1.00 -3.70
CA SER A 106 7.37 2.25 -3.21
C SER A 106 6.46 2.84 -4.27
N VAL A 107 5.37 3.48 -3.84
CA VAL A 107 4.46 4.23 -4.71
C VAL A 107 4.10 5.54 -4.00
N PHE A 108 4.06 6.62 -4.76
CA PHE A 108 3.54 7.90 -4.31
C PHE A 108 2.68 8.50 -5.43
N TYR A 109 1.61 9.20 -5.06
CA TYR A 109 0.80 9.92 -6.03
C TYR A 109 1.15 11.41 -6.01
N ASN A 110 1.70 11.91 -7.12
CA ASN A 110 1.89 13.33 -7.32
C ASN A 110 0.62 13.94 -7.94
N ARG A 111 -0.13 14.66 -7.11
CA ARG A 111 -1.37 15.32 -7.52
C ARG A 111 -1.14 16.42 -8.55
N SER A 112 -0.02 17.15 -8.48
CA SER A 112 0.25 18.28 -9.38
C SER A 112 0.40 17.86 -10.84
N THR A 113 0.91 16.65 -11.07
CA THR A 113 1.16 16.08 -12.40
C THR A 113 0.27 14.88 -12.71
N ALA A 114 -0.72 14.58 -11.85
CA ALA A 114 -1.57 13.39 -11.91
C ALA A 114 -0.78 12.10 -12.23
N SER A 115 0.31 11.85 -11.50
CA SER A 115 1.23 10.75 -11.81
C SER A 115 1.60 9.91 -10.59
N PHE A 116 1.76 8.61 -10.80
CA PHE A 116 2.37 7.71 -9.83
C PHE A 116 3.90 7.72 -10.00
N ILE A 117 4.60 7.89 -8.89
CA ILE A 117 6.06 7.81 -8.80
C ILE A 117 6.39 6.50 -8.09
N VAL A 118 7.10 5.61 -8.78
CA VAL A 118 7.28 4.22 -8.35
C VAL A 118 8.76 3.87 -8.29
N GLY A 119 9.22 3.52 -7.08
CA GLY A 119 10.53 2.91 -6.89
C GLY A 119 10.45 1.40 -7.09
N GLN A 120 11.39 0.84 -7.84
CA GLN A 120 11.36 -0.55 -8.32
C GLN A 120 12.62 -1.31 -7.91
N ARG A 121 12.48 -2.60 -7.57
CA ARG A 121 13.65 -3.45 -7.32
C ARG A 121 14.26 -3.88 -8.65
N PHE A 122 15.59 -3.99 -8.70
CA PHE A 122 16.33 -4.46 -9.87
C PHE A 122 16.18 -3.59 -11.12
N CYS A 123 15.80 -2.33 -10.93
CA CYS A 123 15.72 -1.32 -11.98
C CYS A 123 16.66 -0.17 -11.64
N ASN A 124 17.29 0.41 -12.66
CA ASN A 124 18.19 1.56 -12.51
C ASN A 124 17.46 2.90 -12.72
N ASN A 125 16.13 2.90 -12.59
CA ASN A 125 15.27 4.04 -12.84
C ASN A 125 14.08 4.08 -11.88
N ILE A 126 13.50 5.26 -11.72
CA ILE A 126 12.17 5.44 -11.14
C ILE A 126 11.16 5.36 -12.30
N LEU A 127 10.06 4.65 -12.10
CA LEU A 127 8.97 4.63 -13.06
C LEU A 127 7.98 5.75 -12.73
N VAL A 128 7.66 6.57 -13.72
CA VAL A 128 6.64 7.63 -13.61
C VAL A 128 5.49 7.29 -14.54
N LEU A 129 4.34 6.97 -13.97
CA LEU A 129 3.11 6.65 -14.70
C LEU A 129 2.18 7.84 -14.65
N ARG A 130 1.80 8.38 -15.81
CA ARG A 130 0.84 9.50 -15.89
C ARG A 130 -0.55 8.96 -16.17
N VAL A 131 -1.52 9.44 -15.41
CA VAL A 131 -2.94 9.23 -15.71
C VAL A 131 -3.30 10.18 -16.86
N LYS A 132 -3.89 9.64 -17.94
CA LYS A 132 -4.44 10.45 -19.03
C LYS A 132 -5.85 10.89 -18.71
#